data_AF-A0A3C1T4L0-F1
#
_entry.id   AF-A0A3C1T4L0-F1
#
_cell.length_a   1.000
_cell.length_b   1.000
_cell.length_c   1.000
_cell.angle_alpha   90.00
_cell.angle_beta   90.00
_cell.angle_gamma   90.00
#
_symmetry.space_group_name_H-M   'P 1'
#
loop_
_entity.id
_entity.type
_entity.pdbx_description
1 polymer ?
#
loop_
_entity_poly.entity_id
_entity_poly.type
_entity_poly.pdbx_seq_one_letter_code
_entity_poly.pdbx_strand_id
1 'polypeptide(L)'
;QYPTESIYPPYSADTASYWPAYCKFILFGAGKEKLPENIRIFNKPGDAYGHMIDVAYVADYKNNIEFFVSAIIYCNSDGILNDDTYDYKTVGLPFMKNLGQVLYEYELKREYKIKPDLSGLRFTYDK
;
A
#
# COMPACT_ATOMS: atom_id res chain seq x y z
N GLN A 1 0.21 11.20 2.04
CA GLN A 1 -0.44 11.66 0.81
C GLN A 1 -0.24 10.64 -0.29
N TYR A 2 -1.21 10.52 -1.18
CA TYR A 2 -1.07 9.84 -2.46
C TYR A 2 -0.34 10.74 -3.46
N PRO A 3 0.29 10.19 -4.52
CA PRO A 3 1.05 10.99 -5.48
C PRO A 3 0.23 12.14 -6.07
N THR A 4 -1.02 11.89 -6.45
CA THR A 4 -1.90 12.88 -7.07
C THR A 4 -2.34 14.02 -6.14
N GLU A 5 -2.13 13.87 -4.84
CA GLU A 5 -2.42 14.88 -3.82
C GLU A 5 -1.24 15.84 -3.58
N SER A 6 -0.09 15.64 -4.27
CA SER A 6 1.08 16.50 -4.13
C SER A 6 1.06 17.66 -5.13
N ILE A 7 1.38 18.87 -4.66
CA ILE A 7 1.66 20.02 -5.54
C ILE A 7 3.07 19.94 -6.13
N TYR A 8 4.07 19.54 -5.34
CA TYR A 8 5.45 19.39 -5.80
C TYR A 8 6.16 18.17 -5.16
N PRO A 9 6.72 17.25 -5.97
CA PRO A 9 6.62 17.20 -7.43
C PRO A 9 5.17 17.01 -7.92
N PRO A 10 4.77 17.60 -9.07
CA PRO A 10 3.38 17.62 -9.52
C PRO A 10 2.96 16.30 -10.18
N TYR A 11 2.98 15.19 -9.45
CA TYR A 11 2.69 13.85 -9.98
C TYR A 11 1.30 13.73 -10.62
N SER A 12 0.35 14.58 -10.22
CA SER A 12 -0.97 14.68 -10.86
C SER A 12 -0.91 15.05 -12.35
N ALA A 13 0.20 15.59 -12.85
CA ALA A 13 0.42 15.86 -14.27
C ALA A 13 0.76 14.60 -15.10
N ASP A 14 1.18 13.51 -14.47
CA ASP A 14 1.49 12.22 -15.12
C ASP A 14 0.92 11.04 -14.32
N THR A 15 -0.40 10.89 -14.38
CA THR A 15 -1.11 9.80 -13.70
C THR A 15 -0.88 8.43 -14.33
N ALA A 16 -0.29 8.36 -15.53
CA ALA A 16 0.07 7.11 -16.18
C ALA A 16 1.23 6.42 -15.43
N SER A 17 2.23 7.22 -15.04
CA SER A 17 3.37 6.79 -14.22
C SER A 17 3.09 6.85 -12.72
N TYR A 18 2.30 7.83 -12.25
CA TYR A 18 2.09 8.12 -10.83
C TYR A 18 0.60 8.18 -10.46
N TRP A 19 -0.07 7.03 -10.51
CA TRP A 19 -1.47 6.91 -10.07
C TRP A 19 -1.57 6.88 -8.54
N PRO A 20 -2.78 7.03 -7.94
CA PRO A 20 -2.92 7.18 -6.48
C PRO A 20 -2.33 6.05 -5.63
N ALA A 21 -2.41 4.80 -6.09
CA ALA A 21 -1.84 3.64 -5.40
C ALA A 21 -0.41 3.30 -5.82
N TYR A 22 0.25 4.13 -6.64
CA TYR A 22 1.67 3.96 -6.92
C TYR A 22 2.46 3.91 -5.59
N CYS A 23 3.33 2.92 -5.45
CA CYS A 23 4.05 2.62 -4.20
C CYS A 23 3.15 2.28 -2.99
N LYS A 24 1.91 1.81 -3.19
CA LYS A 24 1.03 1.26 -2.13
C LYS A 24 0.84 -0.23 -2.36
N PHE A 25 1.81 -1.04 -1.90
CA PHE A 25 1.84 -2.47 -2.20
C PHE A 25 0.88 -3.25 -1.31
N ILE A 26 0.96 -3.07 0.00
CA ILE A 26 -0.02 -3.65 0.93
C ILE A 26 -1.41 -3.07 0.65
N LEU A 27 -2.42 -3.94 0.69
CA LEU A 27 -3.86 -3.66 0.53
C LEU A 27 -4.29 -3.22 -0.88
N PHE A 28 -3.49 -2.43 -1.58
CA PHE A 28 -3.83 -1.94 -2.92
C PHE A 28 -3.03 -2.60 -4.06
N GLY A 29 -1.90 -3.26 -3.79
CA GLY A 29 -1.11 -3.96 -4.80
C GLY A 29 -0.61 -3.09 -5.94
N ALA A 30 -0.39 -1.80 -5.68
CA ALA A 30 -0.18 -0.79 -6.72
C ALA A 30 -1.26 -0.78 -7.82
N GLY A 31 -2.50 -1.17 -7.49
CA GLY A 31 -3.61 -1.21 -8.44
C GLY A 31 -3.98 0.17 -8.98
N LYS A 32 -4.53 0.20 -10.20
CA LYS A 32 -5.01 1.44 -10.86
C LYS A 32 -6.50 1.73 -10.64
N GLU A 33 -7.13 0.96 -9.76
CA GLU A 33 -8.53 1.13 -9.37
C GLU A 33 -8.71 2.43 -8.57
N LYS A 34 -9.94 2.97 -8.54
CA LYS A 34 -10.26 4.12 -7.69
C LYS A 34 -10.10 3.73 -6.22
N LEU A 35 -9.30 4.49 -5.48
CA LEU A 35 -9.07 4.24 -4.06
C LEU A 35 -10.22 4.76 -3.20
N PRO A 36 -10.54 4.06 -2.09
CA PRO A 36 -11.46 4.59 -1.09
C PRO A 36 -10.85 5.80 -0.36
N GLU A 37 -11.61 6.89 -0.26
CA GLU A 37 -11.15 8.17 0.32
C GLU A 37 -10.92 8.08 1.84
N ASN A 38 -11.57 7.13 2.51
CA ASN A 38 -11.48 6.92 3.95
C ASN A 38 -10.24 6.12 4.40
N ILE A 39 -9.52 5.49 3.47
CA ILE A 39 -8.34 4.68 3.80
C ILE A 39 -7.08 5.47 3.48
N ARG A 40 -6.13 5.49 4.42
CA ARG A 40 -4.78 6.02 4.25
C ARG A 40 -3.75 4.96 4.57
N ILE A 41 -2.70 4.93 3.74
CA ILE A 41 -1.58 4.01 3.89
C ILE A 41 -0.29 4.83 3.96
N PHE A 42 0.38 4.75 5.10
CA PHE A 42 1.68 5.36 5.36
C PHE A 42 2.72 4.26 5.33
N ASN A 43 3.57 4.24 4.31
CA ASN A 43 4.43 3.09 4.08
C ASN A 43 5.80 3.46 3.51
N LYS A 44 6.72 2.50 3.63
CA LYS A 44 8.03 2.53 2.97
C LYS A 44 8.20 1.24 2.16
N PRO A 45 7.83 1.26 0.88
CA PRO A 45 7.96 0.10 0.00
C PRO A 45 9.36 0.02 -0.63
N GLY A 46 9.63 -1.11 -1.28
CA GLY A 46 10.76 -1.29 -2.18
C GLY A 46 10.71 -2.62 -2.92
N ASP A 47 11.40 -2.67 -4.05
CA ASP A 47 11.62 -3.89 -4.82
C ASP A 47 13.03 -3.87 -5.42
N ALA A 48 13.78 -4.97 -5.25
CA ALA A 48 15.13 -5.13 -5.78
C ALA A 48 15.58 -6.59 -5.71
N TYR A 49 16.28 -7.07 -6.74
CA TYR A 49 16.90 -8.40 -6.76
C TYR A 49 15.94 -9.52 -6.33
N GLY A 50 14.74 -9.56 -6.92
CA GLY A 50 13.68 -10.50 -6.59
C GLY A 50 12.94 -10.21 -5.29
N HIS A 51 13.39 -9.33 -4.41
CA HIS A 51 12.70 -9.06 -3.15
C HIS A 51 11.68 -7.93 -3.34
N MET A 52 10.43 -8.17 -2.96
CA MET A 52 9.42 -7.13 -2.82
C MET A 52 9.10 -6.96 -1.32
N ILE A 53 9.22 -5.74 -0.84
CA ILE A 53 9.04 -5.38 0.57
C ILE A 53 8.05 -4.23 0.73
N ASP A 54 7.34 -4.24 1.85
CA ASP A 54 6.59 -3.08 2.31
C ASP A 54 6.44 -3.11 3.84
N VAL A 55 6.59 -1.95 4.47
CA VAL A 55 6.20 -1.72 5.86
C VAL A 55 5.16 -0.64 5.85
N ALA A 56 3.93 -0.99 6.21
CA ALA A 56 2.76 -0.15 6.05
C ALA A 56 1.99 -0.02 7.36
N TYR A 57 1.59 1.21 7.64
CA TYR A 57 0.55 1.56 8.59
C TYR A 57 -0.71 1.91 7.81
N VAL A 58 -1.76 1.13 8.01
CA VAL A 58 -3.06 1.29 7.34
C VAL A 58 -4.05 1.86 8.34
N ALA A 59 -4.72 2.95 7.96
CA ALA A 59 -5.76 3.59 8.76
C ALA A 59 -7.04 3.73 7.93
N ASP A 60 -8.18 3.32 8.50
CA ASP A 60 -9.51 3.54 7.94
C ASP A 60 -10.33 4.43 8.88
N TYR A 61 -10.56 5.66 8.42
CA TYR A 61 -11.29 6.68 9.16
C TYR A 61 -12.79 6.44 9.27
N LYS A 62 -13.36 5.63 8.38
CA LYS A 62 -14.80 5.30 8.35
C LYS A 62 -15.12 4.21 9.36
N ASN A 63 -14.33 3.14 9.36
CA ASN A 63 -14.55 1.99 10.25
C ASN A 63 -13.78 2.09 11.58
N ASN A 64 -12.95 3.12 11.74
CA ASN A 64 -12.09 3.36 12.90
C ASN A 64 -11.18 2.16 13.18
N ILE A 65 -10.45 1.75 12.14
CA ILE A 65 -9.51 0.63 12.12
C ILE A 65 -8.11 1.15 11.87
N GLU A 66 -7.13 0.56 12.54
CA GLU A 66 -5.71 0.74 12.24
C GLU A 66 -4.98 -0.59 12.35
N PHE A 67 -3.92 -0.77 11.56
CA PHE A 67 -2.96 -1.85 11.78
C PHE A 67 -1.60 -1.54 11.13
N PHE A 68 -0.55 -2.13 11.71
CA PHE A 68 0.79 -2.17 11.14
C PHE A 68 1.06 -3.55 10.55
N VAL A 69 1.71 -3.56 9.40
CA VAL A 69 2.19 -4.80 8.76
C VAL A 69 3.55 -4.55 8.12
N SER A 70 4.44 -5.52 8.28
CA SER A 70 5.71 -5.62 7.56
C SER A 70 5.70 -6.94 6.79
N ALA A 71 6.00 -6.89 5.50
CA ALA A 71 6.01 -8.06 4.64
C ALA A 71 7.20 -8.04 3.68
N ILE A 72 7.71 -9.23 3.42
CA ILE A 72 8.73 -9.50 2.40
C ILE A 72 8.31 -10.77 1.64
N ILE A 73 8.47 -10.73 0.32
CA ILE A 73 8.29 -11.89 -0.56
C ILE A 73 9.43 -11.91 -1.58
N TYR A 74 9.91 -13.10 -1.89
CA TYR A 74 10.88 -13.33 -2.95
C TYR A 74 10.16 -13.75 -4.23
N CYS A 75 10.21 -12.89 -5.23
CA CYS A 75 9.55 -12.95 -6.54
C CYS A 75 10.59 -13.20 -7.65
N ASN A 76 11.37 -14.28 -7.52
CA ASN A 76 12.35 -14.65 -8.52
C ASN A 76 12.33 -16.17 -8.71
N SER A 77 11.43 -16.64 -9.57
CA SER A 77 11.22 -18.07 -9.81
C SER A 77 12.30 -18.74 -10.65
N ASP A 78 12.96 -18.01 -11.57
CA ASP A 78 14.08 -18.56 -12.36
C ASP A 78 15.42 -18.54 -11.60
N GLY A 79 15.49 -17.75 -10.52
CA GLY A 79 16.65 -17.68 -9.62
C GLY A 79 17.82 -16.89 -10.19
N ILE A 80 17.65 -16.22 -11.33
CA ILE A 80 18.69 -15.38 -11.95
C ILE A 80 18.58 -13.99 -11.33
N LEU A 81 19.72 -13.44 -10.93
CA LEU A 81 19.77 -12.10 -10.37
C LEU A 81 20.32 -11.15 -11.43
N ASN A 82 19.78 -9.93 -11.45
CA ASN A 82 20.24 -8.82 -12.27
C ASN A 82 20.04 -9.01 -13.79
N ASP A 83 18.96 -9.69 -14.18
CA ASP A 83 18.51 -9.88 -15.56
C ASP A 83 17.17 -9.17 -15.87
N ASP A 84 16.72 -8.33 -14.94
CA ASP A 84 15.45 -7.58 -14.97
C ASP A 84 14.18 -8.44 -15.10
N THR A 85 14.29 -9.76 -14.90
CA THR A 85 13.18 -10.70 -14.99
C THR A 85 12.75 -11.14 -13.60
N TYR A 86 11.70 -10.50 -13.07
CA TYR A 86 11.17 -10.80 -11.73
C TYR A 86 9.65 -10.92 -11.73
N ASP A 87 9.12 -11.74 -10.82
CA ASP A 87 7.70 -12.06 -10.68
C ASP A 87 6.91 -10.99 -9.90
N TYR A 88 7.40 -9.75 -9.88
CA TYR A 88 6.78 -8.67 -9.09
C TYR A 88 5.34 -8.40 -9.50
N LYS A 89 5.06 -8.34 -10.81
CA LYS A 89 3.72 -8.02 -11.31
C LYS A 89 2.75 -9.21 -11.22
N THR A 90 3.25 -10.41 -11.43
CA THR A 90 2.46 -11.65 -11.53
C THR A 90 2.23 -12.32 -10.18
N VAL A 91 3.17 -12.20 -9.25
CA VAL A 91 3.13 -12.84 -7.93
C VAL A 91 3.19 -11.80 -6.80
N GLY A 92 4.18 -10.90 -6.81
CA GLY A 92 4.46 -9.98 -5.70
C GLY A 92 3.32 -9.03 -5.37
N LEU A 93 2.91 -8.19 -6.33
CA LEU A 93 1.84 -7.21 -6.14
C LEU A 93 0.48 -7.88 -5.79
N PRO A 94 0.06 -8.97 -6.48
CA PRO A 94 -1.13 -9.72 -6.06
C PRO A 94 -1.04 -10.27 -4.64
N PHE A 95 0.11 -10.81 -4.24
CA PHE A 95 0.32 -11.29 -2.87
C PHE A 95 0.18 -10.17 -1.84
N MET A 96 0.85 -9.03 -2.05
CA MET A 96 0.79 -7.88 -1.13
C MET A 96 -0.64 -7.29 -1.02
N LYS A 97 -1.37 -7.22 -2.15
CA LYS A 97 -2.78 -6.83 -2.17
C LYS A 97 -3.61 -7.76 -1.29
N ASN A 98 -3.53 -9.05 -1.55
CA ASN A 98 -4.32 -10.07 -0.85
C ASN A 98 -3.97 -10.15 0.64
N LEU A 99 -2.69 -10.05 1.00
CA LEU A 99 -2.26 -10.00 2.39
C LEU A 99 -2.92 -8.82 3.13
N GLY A 100 -2.86 -7.62 2.56
CA GLY A 100 -3.50 -6.44 3.15
C GLY A 100 -5.03 -6.58 3.24
N GLN A 101 -5.67 -7.17 2.23
CA GLN A 101 -7.11 -7.41 2.22
C GLN A 101 -7.53 -8.40 3.33
N VAL A 102 -6.83 -9.52 3.49
CA VAL A 102 -7.11 -10.51 4.53
C VAL A 102 -6.94 -9.91 5.92
N LEU A 103 -5.89 -9.12 6.15
CA LEU A 103 -5.68 -8.43 7.42
C LEU A 103 -6.79 -7.40 7.69
N TYR A 104 -7.18 -6.63 6.68
CA TYR A 104 -8.26 -5.65 6.80
C TYR A 104 -9.61 -6.32 7.09
N GLU A 105 -9.93 -7.44 6.44
CA GLU A 105 -11.14 -8.23 6.71
C GLU A 105 -11.15 -8.82 8.12
N TYR A 106 -9.99 -9.20 8.65
CA TYR A 106 -9.85 -9.61 10.03
C TYR A 106 -10.11 -8.45 11.00
N GLU A 107 -9.47 -7.30 10.77
CA GLU A 107 -9.64 -6.11 11.62
C GLU A 107 -11.07 -5.57 11.60
N LEU A 108 -11.78 -5.69 10.47
CA LEU A 108 -13.22 -5.36 10.37
C LEU A 108 -14.10 -6.15 11.36
N LYS A 109 -13.72 -7.37 11.70
CA LYS A 109 -14.47 -8.28 12.59
C LYS A 109 -13.92 -8.28 14.01
N ARG A 110 -12.77 -7.63 14.24
CA ARG A 110 -12.07 -7.65 15.52
C ARG A 110 -12.81 -6.80 16.56
N GLU A 111 -13.05 -7.39 17.73
CA GLU A 111 -13.52 -6.63 18.88
C GLU A 111 -12.35 -5.87 19.52
N TYR A 112 -12.51 -4.55 19.63
CA TYR A 112 -11.50 -3.67 20.22
C TYR A 112 -11.81 -3.40 21.69
N LYS A 113 -10.89 -3.77 22.58
CA LYS A 113 -10.93 -3.33 23.99
C LYS A 113 -10.62 -1.83 24.12
N ILE A 114 -9.71 -1.33 23.29
CA ILE A 114 -9.33 0.06 23.18
C ILE A 114 -9.50 0.43 21.71
N LYS A 115 -10.38 1.39 21.43
CA LYS A 115 -10.59 1.88 20.07
C LYS A 115 -9.43 2.81 19.68
N PRO A 116 -8.97 2.75 18.43
CA PRO A 116 -7.93 3.64 17.97
C PRO A 116 -8.44 5.08 17.88
N ASP A 117 -7.56 6.04 18.20
CA ASP A 117 -7.79 7.46 17.94
C ASP A 117 -7.04 7.89 16.68
N LEU A 118 -7.78 8.07 15.59
CA LEU A 118 -7.23 8.44 14.30
C LEU A 118 -7.26 9.95 14.05
N SER A 119 -7.66 10.76 15.03
CA SER A 119 -7.76 12.22 14.87
C SER A 119 -6.44 12.85 14.44
N GLY A 120 -5.32 12.38 14.99
CA GLY A 120 -3.97 12.82 14.65
C GLY A 120 -3.49 12.46 13.24
N LEU A 121 -4.25 11.64 12.50
CA LEU A 121 -3.92 11.23 11.13
C LEU A 121 -4.76 11.94 10.07
N ARG A 122 -5.69 12.82 10.49
CA ARG A 122 -6.50 13.63 9.58
C ARG A 122 -5.70 14.83 9.08
N PHE A 123 -4.83 14.57 8.11
CA PHE A 123 -4.04 15.60 7.45
C PHE A 123 -4.83 16.32 6.37
N THR A 124 -4.55 17.61 6.19
CA THR A 124 -4.88 18.35 4.96
C THR A 124 -3.74 18.09 3.97
N TYR A 125 -4.09 17.58 2.78
CA TYR A 125 -3.13 17.37 1.70
C TYR A 125 -3.14 18.55 0.71
N ASP A 126 -2.13 18.65 -0.15
CA ASP A 126 -1.97 19.82 -1.02
C ASP A 126 -3.11 19.96 -2.05
N LYS A 127 -3.73 18.84 -2.45
CA LYS A 127 -4.89 18.75 -3.33
C LYS A 127 -5.91 17.74 -2.82
#